data_AF-A0A1E1VXL4-F1
#
_entry.id   AF-A0A1E1VXL4-F1
#
_cell.length_a   1.000
_cell.length_b   1.000
_cell.length_c   1.000
_cell.angle_alpha   90.00
_cell.angle_beta   90.00
_cell.angle_gamma   90.00
#
_symmetry.space_group_name_H-M   'P 1'
#
loop_
_entity.id
_entity.type
_entity.pdbx_description
1 polymer ?
#
loop_
_entity_poly.entity_id
_entity_poly.type
_entity_poly.pdbx_seq_one_letter_code
_entity_poly.pdbx_strand_id
1 'polypeptide(L)'
;MLLLIWVVVLVVALMLYLRHVYSYFDRKGVATDNVSPFFTSTLKIIFRMEHFTDIISKSYSAYRGERFVGKFEFLKPVLLLRDLELIKKVTVKDFEHFLDHTTTVDPNQDPVFGRNLFSLKGQEWKDMRSTLSPAFTSSKMKLMLPF
;
A
#
# COMPACT_ATOMS: atom_id res chain seq x y z
N MET A 1 2.07 -29.74 -31.21
CA MET A 1 2.70 -30.39 -30.04
C MET A 1 3.75 -29.51 -29.37
N LEU A 2 4.75 -28.97 -30.09
CA LEU A 2 5.77 -28.09 -29.50
C LEU A 2 5.21 -26.82 -28.81
N LEU A 3 4.22 -26.15 -29.41
CA LEU A 3 3.57 -24.99 -28.78
C LEU A 3 2.87 -25.33 -27.45
N LEU A 4 2.23 -26.50 -27.35
CA LEU A 4 1.60 -26.95 -26.11
C LEU A 4 2.64 -27.19 -25.01
N ILE A 5 3.80 -27.77 -25.36
CA ILE A 5 4.90 -27.98 -24.41
C ILE A 5 5.42 -26.63 -23.89
N TRP A 6 5.63 -25.64 -24.76
CA TRP A 6 6.06 -24.30 -24.34
C TRP A 6 5.04 -23.60 -23.43
N VAL A 7 3.74 -23.74 -23.72
CA VAL A 7 2.68 -23.20 -22.87
C VAL A 7 2.70 -23.87 -21.49
N VAL A 8 2.82 -25.19 -21.42
CA VAL A 8 2.89 -25.91 -20.14
C VAL A 8 4.13 -25.48 -19.33
N VAL A 9 5.30 -25.38 -19.97
CA VAL A 9 6.53 -24.91 -19.32
C VAL A 9 6.35 -23.48 -18.77
N LEU A 10 5.75 -22.59 -19.56
CA LEU A 10 5.48 -21.21 -19.13
C LEU A 10 4.54 -21.17 -17.92
N VAL A 11 3.46 -21.96 -17.94
CA VAL A 11 2.49 -22.02 -16.83
C VAL A 11 3.15 -22.57 -15.56
N VAL A 12 3.95 -23.63 -15.67
CA VAL A 12 4.67 -24.20 -14.51
C VAL A 12 5.68 -23.20 -13.96
N ALA A 13 6.46 -22.55 -14.83
CA ALA A 13 7.42 -21.53 -14.42
C ALA A 13 6.73 -20.36 -13.69
N LEU A 14 5.59 -19.89 -14.23
CA LEU A 14 4.79 -18.84 -13.60
C LEU A 14 4.24 -19.28 -12.24
N MET A 15 3.73 -20.50 -12.11
CA MET A 15 3.22 -21.04 -10.85
C MET A 15 4.32 -21.14 -9.78
N LEU A 16 5.53 -21.58 -10.16
CA LEU A 16 6.67 -21.64 -9.25
C LEU A 16 7.12 -20.23 -8.81
N TYR A 17 7.14 -19.28 -9.74
CA TYR A 17 7.45 -17.88 -9.45
C TYR A 17 6.44 -17.27 -8.47
N LEU A 18 5.14 -17.42 -8.73
CA LEU A 18 4.08 -16.93 -7.84
C LEU A 18 4.17 -17.57 -6.46
N ARG A 19 4.41 -18.89 -6.37
CA ARG A 19 4.63 -19.57 -5.10
C ARG A 19 5.84 -19.01 -4.34
N HIS A 20 6.92 -18.69 -5.04
CA HIS A 20 8.11 -18.10 -4.43
C HIS A 20 7.85 -16.69 -3.87
N VAL A 21 7.10 -15.86 -4.61
CA VAL A 21 6.70 -14.52 -4.19
C VAL A 21 5.78 -14.58 -2.97
N TYR A 22 4.72 -15.39 -3.02
CA TYR A 22 3.72 -15.45 -1.94
C TYR A 22 4.24 -16.09 -0.66
N SER A 23 5.28 -16.91 -0.72
CA SER A 23 5.96 -17.46 0.48
C SER A 23 6.92 -16.47 1.16
N TYR A 24 6.96 -15.20 0.74
CA TYR A 24 7.84 -14.18 1.34
C TYR A 24 7.62 -13.99 2.85
N PHE A 25 6.36 -13.87 3.29
CA PHE A 25 6.06 -13.66 4.70
C PHE A 25 6.15 -14.95 5.51
N ASP A 26 5.80 -16.10 4.91
CA ASP A 26 6.00 -17.41 5.53
C ASP A 26 7.47 -17.64 5.88
N ARG A 27 8.39 -17.31 4.96
CA ARG A 27 9.84 -17.36 5.19
C ARG A 27 10.32 -16.43 6.31
N LYS A 28 9.55 -15.38 6.61
CA LYS A 28 9.86 -14.40 7.66
C LYS A 28 9.10 -14.66 8.97
N GLY A 29 8.28 -15.71 9.03
CA GLY A 29 7.45 -16.04 10.20
C GLY A 29 6.39 -14.97 10.50
N VAL A 30 5.90 -14.26 9.49
CA VAL A 30 4.87 -13.22 9.66
C VAL A 30 3.50 -13.79 9.32
N ALA A 31 2.52 -13.58 10.21
CA ALA A 31 1.13 -13.93 9.95
C ALA A 31 0.64 -13.24 8.68
N THR A 32 0.13 -14.01 7.73
CA THR A 32 -0.22 -13.50 6.39
C THR A 32 -1.67 -13.78 6.09
N ASP A 33 -2.35 -12.79 5.51
CA ASP A 33 -3.71 -12.97 5.03
C ASP A 33 -3.75 -13.99 3.88
N ASN A 34 -4.74 -14.89 3.85
CA ASN A 34 -4.75 -16.05 2.95
C ASN A 34 -4.52 -15.64 1.48
N VAL A 35 -3.29 -15.84 0.99
CA VAL A 35 -2.89 -15.53 -0.38
C VAL A 35 -3.04 -16.76 -1.25
N SER A 36 -4.23 -16.93 -1.82
CA SER A 36 -4.34 -17.74 -3.03
C SER A 36 -3.84 -16.91 -4.21
N PRO A 37 -2.91 -17.42 -5.04
CA PRO A 37 -2.40 -16.70 -6.22
C PRO A 37 -3.49 -16.21 -7.17
N PHE A 38 -4.63 -16.91 -7.20
CA PHE A 38 -5.76 -16.61 -8.09
C PHE A 38 -6.90 -15.85 -7.40
N PHE A 39 -6.93 -15.78 -6.07
CA PHE A 39 -7.98 -15.13 -5.30
C PHE A 39 -7.41 -14.20 -4.22
N THR A 40 -6.50 -13.33 -4.64
CA THR A 40 -5.97 -12.28 -3.76
C THR A 40 -7.06 -11.22 -3.49
N SER A 41 -6.97 -10.54 -2.35
CA SER A 41 -7.89 -9.44 -2.03
C SER A 41 -7.84 -8.34 -3.10
N THR A 42 -6.69 -8.15 -3.76
CA THR A 42 -6.52 -7.21 -4.87
C THR A 42 -7.40 -7.55 -6.07
N LEU A 43 -7.50 -8.84 -6.46
CA LEU A 43 -8.36 -9.24 -7.57
C LEU A 43 -9.83 -8.96 -7.28
N LYS A 44 -10.28 -9.18 -6.05
CA LYS A 44 -11.66 -8.85 -5.64
C LYS A 44 -11.98 -7.37 -5.79
N ILE A 45 -11.00 -6.48 -5.55
CA ILE A 45 -11.16 -5.03 -5.75
C ILE A 45 -11.28 -4.70 -7.23
N ILE A 46 -10.41 -5.29 -8.07
CA ILE A 46 -10.41 -5.06 -9.52
C ILE A 46 -11.71 -5.52 -10.16
N PHE A 47 -12.17 -6.73 -9.80
CA PHE A 47 -13.44 -7.28 -10.25
C PHE A 47 -14.66 -6.65 -9.56
N ARG A 48 -14.46 -5.61 -8.73
CA ARG A 48 -15.49 -4.89 -7.99
C ARG A 48 -16.41 -5.80 -7.16
N MET A 49 -15.88 -6.93 -6.70
CA MET A 49 -16.61 -7.88 -5.86
C MET A 49 -16.70 -7.40 -4.41
N GLU A 50 -15.67 -6.70 -3.94
CA GLU A 50 -15.60 -6.14 -2.59
C GLU A 50 -14.96 -4.75 -2.63
N HIS A 51 -15.41 -3.85 -1.75
CA HIS A 51 -14.82 -2.53 -1.62
C HIS A 51 -13.48 -2.60 -0.86
N PHE A 52 -12.54 -1.73 -1.23
CA PHE A 52 -11.20 -1.70 -0.64
C PHE A 52 -11.22 -1.51 0.88
N THR A 53 -12.09 -0.62 1.39
CA THR A 53 -12.22 -0.36 2.83
C THR A 53 -12.71 -1.60 3.59
N ASP A 54 -13.61 -2.37 2.99
CA ASP A 54 -14.18 -3.56 3.63
C ASP A 54 -13.13 -4.65 3.73
N ILE A 55 -12.30 -4.82 2.70
CA ILE A 55 -11.17 -5.74 2.72
C ILE A 55 -10.16 -5.35 3.80
N ILE A 56 -9.82 -4.06 3.94
CA ILE A 56 -8.92 -3.62 5.01
C ILE A 56 -9.54 -3.88 6.37
N SER A 57 -10.81 -3.54 6.56
CA SER A 57 -11.52 -3.74 7.82
C SER A 57 -11.64 -5.22 8.20
N LYS A 58 -11.90 -6.10 7.23
CA LYS A 58 -11.91 -7.57 7.42
C LYS A 58 -10.52 -8.09 7.80
N SER A 59 -9.46 -7.74 7.06
CA SER A 59 -8.10 -8.14 7.43
C SER A 59 -7.71 -7.58 8.80
N TYR A 60 -8.08 -6.33 9.10
CA TYR A 60 -7.84 -5.75 10.42
C TYR A 60 -8.67 -6.47 11.49
N SER A 61 -9.90 -6.89 11.27
CA SER A 61 -10.67 -7.56 12.32
C SER A 61 -10.27 -9.03 12.53
N ALA A 62 -9.76 -9.71 11.51
CA ALA A 62 -9.41 -11.13 11.56
C ALA A 62 -8.20 -11.46 12.44
N TYR A 63 -7.19 -10.59 12.50
CA TYR A 63 -5.89 -10.90 13.13
C TYR A 63 -5.67 -10.19 14.48
N ARG A 64 -6.68 -10.15 15.36
CA ARG A 64 -6.69 -9.29 16.58
C ARG A 64 -5.52 -9.52 17.55
N GLY A 65 -4.88 -10.68 17.51
CA GLY A 65 -3.70 -10.99 18.33
C GLY A 65 -2.36 -10.53 17.74
N GLU A 66 -2.33 -10.14 16.46
CA GLU A 66 -1.09 -9.83 15.75
C GLU A 66 -0.83 -8.32 15.71
N ARG A 67 0.42 -7.93 15.97
CA ARG A 67 0.85 -6.52 15.94
C ARG A 67 0.85 -5.93 14.52
N PHE A 68 1.08 -6.79 13.53
CA PHE A 68 1.03 -6.48 12.10
C PHE A 68 0.74 -7.75 11.31
N VAL A 69 0.24 -7.58 10.09
CA VAL A 69 -0.15 -8.70 9.20
C VAL A 69 0.45 -8.49 7.82
N GLY A 70 1.07 -9.54 7.28
CA GLY A 70 1.52 -9.59 5.90
C GLY A 70 0.34 -9.66 4.93
N LYS A 71 0.38 -8.84 3.88
CA LYS A 71 -0.58 -8.87 2.78
C LYS A 71 0.17 -8.69 1.47
N PHE A 72 -0.48 -9.00 0.36
CA PHE A 72 0.08 -8.73 -0.96
C PHE A 72 -0.86 -7.82 -1.74
N GLU A 73 -0.29 -6.74 -2.30
CA GLU A 73 -0.91 -5.96 -3.35
C GLU A 73 -0.37 -6.47 -4.69
N PHE A 74 -1.16 -7.29 -5.38
CA PHE A 74 -0.69 -8.11 -6.50
C PHE A 74 0.50 -9.00 -6.09
N LEU A 75 1.72 -8.64 -6.50
CA LEU A 75 2.97 -9.34 -6.19
C LEU A 75 3.81 -8.60 -5.14
N LYS A 76 3.40 -7.40 -4.75
CA LYS A 76 4.15 -6.56 -3.82
C LYS A 76 3.79 -6.95 -2.37
N PRO A 77 4.76 -7.37 -1.55
CA PRO A 77 4.50 -7.60 -0.13
C PRO A 77 4.26 -6.25 0.57
N VAL A 78 3.18 -6.17 1.35
CA VAL A 78 2.81 -5.00 2.14
C VAL A 78 2.46 -5.43 3.57
N LEU A 79 2.64 -4.53 4.53
CA LEU A 79 2.34 -4.79 5.94
C LEU A 79 1.13 -3.95 6.37
N LEU A 80 0.13 -4.61 6.94
CA LEU A 80 -0.96 -3.97 7.65
C LEU A 80 -0.57 -3.82 9.12
N LEU A 81 -0.27 -2.60 9.54
CA LEU A 81 0.08 -2.29 10.93
C LEU A 81 -1.18 -2.21 11.79
N ARG A 82 -1.09 -2.74 13.01
CA ARG A 82 -2.23 -2.78 13.93
C ARG A 82 -1.92 -2.24 15.32
N ASP A 83 -0.72 -2.51 15.80
CA ASP A 83 -0.23 -2.00 17.06
C ASP A 83 -0.01 -0.49 16.99
N LEU A 84 -0.64 0.24 17.92
CA LEU A 84 -0.54 1.69 18.03
C LEU A 84 0.90 2.17 18.27
N GLU A 85 1.69 1.42 19.03
CA GLU A 85 3.10 1.77 19.26
C GLU A 85 3.91 1.70 17.98
N LEU A 86 3.65 0.66 17.16
CA LEU A 86 4.30 0.47 15.88
C LEU A 86 3.86 1.53 14.86
N ILE A 87 2.57 1.85 14.83
CA ILE A 87 2.04 2.93 14.01
C ILE A 87 2.72 4.25 14.39
N LYS A 88 2.74 4.61 15.68
CA LYS A 88 3.42 5.82 16.17
C LYS A 88 4.91 5.82 15.86
N LYS A 89 5.56 4.66 15.91
CA LYS A 89 6.97 4.54 15.53
C LYS A 89 7.17 4.87 14.06
N VAL A 90 6.38 4.28 13.17
CA VAL A 90 6.47 4.50 11.71
C VAL A 90 6.06 5.91 11.30
N THR A 91 4.98 6.45 11.88
CA THR A 91 4.40 7.73 11.45
C THR A 91 4.96 8.96 12.16
N VAL A 92 5.66 8.78 13.29
CA VAL A 92 6.19 9.90 14.09
C VAL A 92 7.67 9.74 14.39
N LYS A 93 8.06 8.67 15.10
CA LYS A 93 9.45 8.55 15.60
C LYS A 93 10.47 8.36 14.48
N ASP A 94 10.17 7.45 13.56
CA ASP A 94 11.03 7.05 12.46
C ASP A 94 10.49 7.56 11.11
N PHE A 95 9.67 8.61 11.13
CA PHE A 95 8.97 9.14 9.96
C PHE A 95 9.89 9.43 8.77
N GLU A 96 11.13 9.86 9.03
CA GLU A 96 12.14 10.12 7.99
C GLU A 96 12.46 8.89 7.12
N HIS A 97 12.23 7.67 7.61
CA HIS A 97 12.39 6.44 6.82
C HIS A 97 11.13 6.08 6.02
N PHE A 98 9.99 6.71 6.33
CA PHE A 98 8.66 6.41 5.78
C PHE A 98 7.99 7.65 5.16
N LEU A 99 8.81 8.58 4.65
CA LEU A 99 8.37 9.83 4.02
C LEU A 99 7.44 9.61 2.82
N ASP A 100 7.76 8.63 1.99
CA ASP A 100 7.13 8.46 0.69
C ASP A 100 5.87 7.61 0.77
N HIS A 101 4.77 8.14 0.24
CA HIS A 101 3.53 7.39 0.08
C HIS A 101 3.56 6.53 -1.19
N THR A 102 2.75 5.48 -1.21
CA THR A 102 2.50 4.73 -2.45
C THR A 102 1.63 5.58 -3.36
N THR A 103 2.23 6.14 -4.42
CA THR A 103 1.50 6.88 -5.46
C THR A 103 0.99 5.93 -6.54
N THR A 104 -0.25 6.14 -6.98
CA THR A 104 -0.85 5.47 -8.13
C THR A 104 -0.85 6.35 -9.38
N VAL A 105 -0.37 7.60 -9.27
CA VAL A 105 -0.40 8.60 -10.34
C VAL A 105 1.00 8.79 -10.89
N ASP A 106 1.15 8.60 -12.20
CA ASP A 106 2.37 8.95 -12.93
C ASP A 106 2.36 10.45 -13.24
N PRO A 107 3.32 11.24 -12.73
CA PRO A 107 3.38 12.69 -12.98
C PRO A 107 3.52 13.08 -14.46
N ASN A 108 4.00 12.16 -15.31
CA ASN A 108 4.10 12.42 -16.75
C ASN A 108 2.75 12.25 -17.45
N GLN A 109 1.86 11.43 -16.91
CA GLN A 109 0.54 11.18 -17.47
C GLN A 109 -0.50 12.15 -16.90
N ASP A 110 -0.39 12.47 -15.61
CA ASP A 110 -1.23 13.46 -14.94
C ASP A 110 -0.37 14.38 -14.06
N PRO A 111 0.11 15.50 -14.64
CA PRO A 111 0.93 16.47 -13.90
C PRO A 111 0.17 17.16 -12.77
N VAL A 112 -1.17 17.22 -12.82
CA VAL A 112 -1.98 17.92 -11.81
C VAL A 112 -2.02 17.08 -10.54
N PHE A 113 -2.40 15.81 -10.65
CA PHE A 113 -2.44 14.91 -9.49
C PHE A 113 -1.05 14.37 -9.14
N GLY A 114 -0.14 14.25 -10.11
CA GLY A 114 1.23 13.80 -9.86
C GLY A 114 2.06 14.78 -9.04
N ARG A 115 1.71 16.07 -9.04
CA ARG A 115 2.42 17.12 -8.27
C ARG A 115 1.69 17.55 -6.99
N ASN A 116 0.64 16.84 -6.59
CA ASN A 116 -0.02 17.09 -5.32
C ASN A 116 0.84 16.61 -4.13
N LEU A 117 0.58 17.13 -2.94
CA LEU A 117 1.40 16.84 -1.74
C LEU A 117 1.37 15.35 -1.31
N PHE A 118 0.37 14.58 -1.72
CA PHE A 118 0.30 13.14 -1.41
C PHE A 118 1.11 12.27 -2.39
N SER A 119 1.40 12.81 -3.58
CA SER A 119 2.14 12.13 -4.65
C SER A 119 3.64 12.47 -4.65
N LEU A 120 4.01 13.68 -4.17
CA LEU A 120 5.40 14.13 -4.06
C LEU A 120 6.19 13.25 -3.08
N LYS A 121 7.49 13.14 -3.31
CA LYS A 121 8.42 12.28 -2.55
C LYS A 121 9.65 13.03 -2.08
N GLY A 122 10.29 12.52 -1.03
CA GLY A 122 11.57 13.00 -0.54
C GLY A 122 11.62 14.53 -0.30
N GLN A 123 12.64 15.18 -0.87
CA GLN A 123 12.88 16.61 -0.64
C GLN A 123 11.81 17.50 -1.27
N GLU A 124 11.30 17.16 -2.45
CA GLU A 124 10.25 17.95 -3.12
C GLU A 124 8.98 18.03 -2.26
N TRP A 125 8.63 16.91 -1.61
CA TRP A 125 7.55 16.87 -0.65
C TRP A 125 7.83 17.78 0.56
N LYS A 126 9.06 17.74 1.10
CA LYS A 126 9.44 18.57 2.26
C LYS A 126 9.33 20.06 1.94
N ASP A 127 9.82 20.47 0.78
CA ASP A 127 9.81 21.86 0.32
C ASP A 127 8.38 22.36 0.08
N MET A 128 7.56 21.54 -0.61
CA MET A 128 6.16 21.88 -0.85
C MET A 128 5.37 21.94 0.46
N ARG A 129 5.58 20.99 1.38
CA ARG A 129 4.93 20.99 2.71
C ARG A 129 5.30 22.24 3.50
N SER A 130 6.58 22.60 3.53
CA SER A 130 7.06 23.81 4.21
C SER A 130 6.42 25.07 3.63
N THR A 131 6.27 25.12 2.31
CA THR A 131 5.65 26.26 1.59
C THR A 131 4.15 26.39 1.89
N LEU A 132 3.42 25.28 1.93
CA LEU A 132 1.97 25.29 2.11
C LEU A 132 1.52 25.40 3.58
N SER A 133 2.31 24.88 4.53
CA SER A 133 1.92 24.83 5.95
C SER A 133 1.50 26.19 6.56
N PRO A 134 2.17 27.33 6.26
CA PRO A 134 1.78 28.63 6.79
C PRO A 134 0.37 29.10 6.38
N ALA A 135 -0.14 28.64 5.24
CA ALA A 135 -1.47 29.00 4.75
C ALA A 135 -2.60 28.38 5.58
N PHE A 136 -2.32 27.28 6.29
CA PHE A 136 -3.29 26.53 7.11
C PHE A 136 -3.13 26.79 8.61
N THR A 137 -2.50 27.90 9.00
CA THR A 137 -2.43 28.33 10.40
C THR A 137 -3.81 28.72 10.92
N SER A 138 -4.04 28.56 12.23
CA SER A 138 -5.32 28.90 12.84
C SER A 138 -5.74 30.36 12.62
N SER A 139 -4.78 31.30 12.52
CA SER A 139 -5.06 32.70 12.21
C SER A 139 -5.58 32.89 10.78
N LYS A 140 -4.99 32.21 9.79
CA LYS A 140 -5.45 32.23 8.40
C LYS A 140 -6.79 31.52 8.23
N MET A 141 -6.98 30.37 8.89
CA MET A 141 -8.25 29.64 8.85
C MET A 141 -9.41 30.47 9.40
N LYS A 142 -9.21 31.23 10.48
CA LYS A 142 -10.23 32.14 11.01
C LYS A 142 -10.68 33.16 9.96
N LEU A 143 -9.78 33.68 9.12
CA LEU A 143 -10.14 34.62 8.06
C LEU A 143 -10.95 33.99 6.92
N MET A 144 -10.91 32.66 6.77
CA MET A 144 -11.61 31.94 5.70
C MET A 144 -13.02 31.49 6.11
N LEU A 145 -13.32 31.50 7.40
CA LEU A 145 -14.64 31.13 7.91
C LEU A 145 -15.49 32.40 8.04
N PRO A 146 -16.69 32.44 7.42
CA PRO A 146 -17.63 33.49 7.73
C PRO A 146 -18.09 33.29 9.18
N PHE A 147 -17.79 34.27 10.03
CA PHE A 147 -18.35 34.35 11.38
C PHE A 147 -19.80 34.83 11.30
#